data_AF-A4TVV9-F1
#
_entry.id   AF-A4TVV9-F1
#
_cell.length_a   1.000
_cell.length_b   1.000
_cell.length_c   1.000
_cell.angle_alpha   90.00
_cell.angle_beta   90.00
_cell.angle_gamma   90.00
#
_symmetry.space_group_name_H-M   'P 1'
#
loop_
_entity.id
_entity.type
_entity.pdbx_description
1 polymer ?
#
loop_
_entity_poly.entity_id
_entity_poly.type
_entity_poly.pdbx_seq_one_letter_code
_entity_poly.pdbx_strand_id
1 'polypeptide(L)'
;MKALSPAEFASLMDRLGPFEPRPRLAVAVSGGADSLAATLLAAHWVHERRGTLVALTVDHRLRPNSTAEAVLVGQWLANHGIEHHILPWLGDKPVSDIQGRARAARYGLLEQYCRQAGILHLLLAHHRDDQAETFLLRLARGSGVDGLLAHGGHLHKHPFSLVCARC
;
A
#
# COMPACT_ATOMS: atom_id res chain seq x y z
N MET A 1 -2.76 -7.53 18.72
CA MET A 1 -1.58 -6.87 18.11
C MET A 1 -1.35 -5.55 18.82
N LYS A 2 -0.11 -5.21 19.19
CA LYS A 2 0.22 -3.92 19.81
C LYS A 2 0.13 -2.83 18.72
N ALA A 3 -0.60 -1.75 18.98
CA ALA A 3 -0.61 -0.59 18.10
C ALA A 3 0.79 0.02 18.02
N LEU A 4 1.24 0.36 16.82
CA LEU A 4 2.52 1.02 16.60
C LEU A 4 2.39 2.52 16.91
N SER A 5 3.19 3.03 17.83
CA SER A 5 3.22 4.45 18.16
C SER A 5 3.95 5.29 17.09
N PRO A 6 3.68 6.60 17.00
CA PRO A 6 4.43 7.50 16.11
C PRO A 6 5.95 7.47 16.33
N ALA A 7 6.40 7.36 17.58
CA ALA A 7 7.82 7.28 17.92
C ALA A 7 8.45 5.94 17.45
N GLU A 8 7.76 4.82 17.64
CA GLU A 8 8.21 3.52 17.13
C GLU A 8 8.26 3.51 15.59
N PHE A 9 7.26 4.11 14.94
CA PHE A 9 7.24 4.27 13.48
C PHE A 9 8.41 5.14 12.99
N ALA A 10 8.67 6.28 13.63
CA ALA A 10 9.78 7.15 13.27
C ALA A 10 11.14 6.44 13.37
N SER A 11 11.36 5.69 14.46
CA SER A 11 12.58 4.89 14.64
C SER A 11 12.73 3.77 13.59
N LEU A 12 11.63 3.21 13.09
CA LEU A 12 11.66 2.29 11.96
C LEU A 12 12.04 3.02 10.66
N MET A 13 11.41 4.16 10.39
CA MET A 13 11.70 4.96 9.21
C MET A 13 13.15 5.44 9.17
N ASP A 14 13.69 5.96 10.27
CA ASP A 14 15.05 6.50 10.31
C ASP A 14 16.12 5.43 9.97
N ARG A 15 15.83 4.14 10.17
CA ARG A 15 16.69 3.02 9.76
C ARG A 15 16.64 2.69 8.27
N LEU A 16 15.61 3.16 7.57
CA LEU A 16 15.40 2.94 6.13
C LEU A 16 16.05 4.03 5.26
N GLY A 17 16.52 5.12 5.88
CA GLY A 17 17.17 6.24 5.19
C GLY A 17 18.52 5.88 4.51
N PRO A 18 19.22 6.88 3.94
CA PRO A 18 19.02 8.31 4.14
C PRO A 18 17.81 8.89 3.39
N PHE A 19 17.22 9.94 3.95
CA PHE A 19 16.17 10.74 3.33
C PHE A 19 16.64 12.17 3.09
N GLU A 20 16.00 12.87 2.16
CA GLU A 20 16.18 14.30 1.96
C GLU A 20 15.68 15.09 3.18
N PRO A 21 16.19 16.32 3.42
CA PRO A 21 15.73 17.16 4.53
C PRO A 21 14.23 17.44 4.55
N ARG A 22 13.59 17.45 3.37
CA ARG A 22 12.14 17.53 3.17
C ARG A 22 11.71 16.34 2.31
N PRO A 23 11.50 15.16 2.91
CA PRO A 23 11.30 13.93 2.15
C PRO A 23 10.00 14.00 1.35
N ARG A 24 10.06 13.54 0.09
CA ARG A 24 8.87 13.25 -0.71
C ARG A 24 8.67 11.74 -0.68
N LEU A 25 7.56 11.29 -0.10
CA LEU A 25 7.28 9.87 0.13
C LEU A 25 6.04 9.43 -0.66
N ALA A 26 6.15 8.34 -1.40
CA ALA A 26 5.00 7.61 -1.92
C ALA A 26 4.65 6.46 -0.97
N VAL A 27 3.37 6.19 -0.74
CA VAL A 27 2.90 5.06 0.07
C VAL A 27 1.91 4.22 -0.71
N ALA A 28 2.16 2.92 -0.84
CA ALA A 28 1.22 1.99 -1.46
C ALA A 28 0.14 1.54 -0.46
N VAL A 29 -1.12 1.92 -0.70
CA VAL A 29 -2.28 1.71 0.19
C VAL A 29 -3.36 0.85 -0.48
N SER A 30 -3.90 -0.15 0.24
CA SER A 30 -4.94 -1.07 -0.27
C SER A 30 -6.35 -0.70 0.19
N GLY A 31 -6.45 0.09 1.26
CA GLY A 31 -7.71 0.36 1.96
C GLY A 31 -7.93 -0.47 3.22
N GLY A 32 -7.10 -1.48 3.49
CA GLY A 32 -7.12 -2.21 4.76
C GLY A 32 -6.68 -1.35 5.94
N ALA A 33 -7.22 -1.63 7.13
CA ALA A 33 -6.98 -0.85 8.36
C ALA A 33 -5.49 -0.68 8.69
N ASP A 34 -4.70 -1.75 8.59
CA ASP A 34 -3.25 -1.70 8.84
C ASP A 34 -2.53 -0.74 7.88
N SER A 35 -2.95 -0.71 6.62
CA SER A 35 -2.33 0.15 5.60
C SER A 35 -2.74 1.60 5.70
N LEU A 36 -3.99 1.86 6.09
CA LEU A 36 -4.47 3.20 6.38
C LEU A 36 -3.74 3.75 7.61
N ALA A 37 -3.61 2.95 8.68
CA ALA A 37 -2.85 3.32 9.87
C ALA A 37 -1.37 3.61 9.53
N ALA A 38 -0.72 2.76 8.74
CA ALA A 38 0.64 2.99 8.28
C ALA A 38 0.76 4.27 7.42
N THR A 39 -0.24 4.56 6.58
CA THR A 39 -0.29 5.78 5.76
C THR A 39 -0.42 7.03 6.64
N LEU A 40 -1.26 6.99 7.68
CA LEU A 40 -1.38 8.10 8.64
C LEU A 40 -0.07 8.32 9.43
N LEU A 41 0.58 7.25 9.87
CA LEU A 41 1.89 7.34 10.56
C LEU A 41 2.98 7.91 9.63
N ALA A 42 2.98 7.49 8.36
CA ALA A 42 3.88 8.03 7.34
C ALA A 42 3.61 9.51 7.06
N ALA A 43 2.34 9.92 7.01
CA ALA A 43 1.93 11.31 6.81
C ALA A 43 2.40 12.20 7.97
N HIS A 44 2.21 11.73 9.20
CA HIS A 44 2.75 12.41 10.38
C HIS A 44 4.28 12.51 10.32
N TRP A 45 4.97 11.42 10.00
CA TRP A 45 6.45 11.39 9.93
C TRP A 45 7.03 12.36 8.89
N VAL A 46 6.43 12.48 7.70
CA VAL A 46 6.88 13.46 6.70
C VAL A 46 6.54 14.90 7.09
N HIS A 47 5.39 15.12 7.75
CA HIS A 47 4.95 16.45 8.15
C HIS A 47 5.91 17.08 9.18
N GLU A 48 6.33 16.30 10.18
CA GLU A 48 7.36 16.73 11.15
C GLU A 48 8.69 17.14 10.47
N ARG A 49 8.95 16.63 9.26
CA ARG A 49 10.13 16.95 8.44
C ARG A 49 9.84 17.97 7.33
N ARG A 50 8.66 18.61 7.33
CA ARG A 50 8.22 19.54 6.27
C ARG A 50 8.29 18.93 4.86
N GLY A 51 8.12 17.62 4.78
CA GLY A 51 8.05 16.84 3.55
C GLY A 51 6.62 16.74 3.02
N THR A 52 6.45 15.90 2.02
CA THR A 52 5.14 15.63 1.39
C THR A 52 4.92 14.12 1.25
N LEU A 53 3.67 13.69 1.35
CA LEU A 53 3.28 12.31 1.12
C LEU A 53 2.20 12.24 0.04
N VAL A 54 2.35 11.25 -0.83
CA VAL A 54 1.31 10.83 -1.78
C VAL A 54 0.97 9.37 -1.56
N ALA A 55 -0.31 9.07 -1.46
CA ALA A 55 -0.82 7.71 -1.33
C ALA A 55 -1.20 7.15 -2.70
N LEU A 56 -0.87 5.89 -2.96
CA LEU A 56 -1.08 5.23 -4.25
C LEU A 56 -1.87 3.94 -4.05
N THR A 57 -3.01 3.81 -4.72
CA THR A 57 -3.76 2.54 -4.79
C THR A 57 -3.67 1.97 -6.19
N VAL A 58 -3.20 0.73 -6.31
CA VAL A 58 -3.25 0.01 -7.58
C VAL A 58 -4.62 -0.61 -7.74
N ASP A 59 -5.36 -0.19 -8.76
CA ASP A 59 -6.65 -0.77 -9.12
C ASP A 59 -6.41 -1.90 -10.15
N HIS A 60 -6.40 -3.14 -9.68
CA HIS A 60 -6.14 -4.30 -10.53
C HIS A 60 -7.30 -4.64 -11.47
N ARG A 61 -8.51 -4.12 -11.22
CA ARG A 61 -9.74 -4.37 -12.03
C ARG A 61 -10.03 -5.85 -12.27
N LEU A 62 -9.66 -6.70 -11.31
CA LEU A 62 -9.95 -8.14 -11.35
C LEU A 62 -11.38 -8.47 -10.92
N ARG A 63 -12.04 -7.53 -10.22
CA ARG A 63 -13.44 -7.61 -9.83
C ARG A 63 -14.18 -6.31 -10.19
N PRO A 64 -15.50 -6.34 -10.42
CA PRO A 64 -16.29 -5.16 -10.78
C PRO A 64 -16.16 -3.98 -9.81
N ASN A 65 -16.06 -4.26 -8.50
CA ASN A 65 -16.06 -3.21 -7.47
C ASN A 65 -14.67 -2.63 -7.16
N SER A 66 -13.61 -3.16 -7.77
CA SER A 66 -12.21 -2.78 -7.46
C SER A 66 -11.98 -1.27 -7.55
N THR A 67 -12.48 -0.64 -8.62
CA THR A 67 -12.35 0.80 -8.83
C THR A 67 -13.15 1.60 -7.80
N ALA A 68 -14.37 1.18 -7.47
CA ALA A 68 -15.21 1.88 -6.50
C ALA A 68 -14.58 1.86 -5.09
N GLU A 69 -14.02 0.72 -4.69
CA GLU A 69 -13.30 0.60 -3.42
C GLU A 69 -12.04 1.50 -3.38
N ALA A 70 -11.27 1.56 -4.48
CA ALA A 70 -10.12 2.46 -4.57
C ALA A 70 -10.52 3.95 -4.47
N VAL A 71 -11.68 4.33 -5.01
CA VAL A 71 -12.24 5.69 -4.86
C VAL A 71 -12.63 5.98 -3.41
N LEU A 72 -13.24 5.03 -2.70
CA LEU A 72 -13.58 5.20 -1.28
C LEU A 72 -12.33 5.41 -0.42
N VAL A 73 -11.23 4.68 -0.72
CA VAL A 73 -9.94 4.89 -0.06
C VAL A 73 -9.42 6.30 -0.30
N GLY A 74 -9.51 6.79 -1.54
CA GLY A 74 -9.11 8.16 -1.88
C GLY A 74 -9.92 9.22 -1.16
N GLN A 75 -11.24 9.05 -1.08
CA GLN A 75 -12.11 9.96 -0.31
C GLN A 75 -11.76 9.97 1.17
N TRP A 76 -11.50 8.79 1.75
CA TRP A 76 -11.10 8.68 3.15
C TRP A 76 -9.76 9.39 3.41
N LEU A 77 -8.77 9.22 2.53
CA LEU A 77 -7.47 9.87 2.64
C LEU A 77 -7.55 11.39 2.43
N ALA A 78 -8.41 11.85 1.51
CA ALA A 78 -8.67 13.28 1.29
C ALA A 78 -9.21 13.95 2.57
N ASN A 79 -10.08 13.27 3.33
CA ASN A 79 -10.56 13.76 4.62
C ASN A 79 -9.46 13.89 5.69
N HIS A 80 -8.29 13.26 5.46
CA HIS A 80 -7.10 13.37 6.31
C HIS A 80 -6.03 14.29 5.70
N GLY A 81 -6.35 15.03 4.64
CA GLY A 81 -5.43 15.95 3.97
C GLY A 81 -4.31 15.25 3.21
N ILE A 82 -4.49 13.99 2.81
CA ILE A 82 -3.49 13.18 2.11
C ILE A 82 -3.85 13.12 0.63
N GLU A 83 -2.91 13.53 -0.23
CA GLU A 83 -3.02 13.37 -1.68
C GLU A 83 -3.06 11.89 -2.05
N HIS A 84 -3.99 11.49 -2.93
CA HIS A 84 -4.17 10.11 -3.34
C HIS A 84 -4.34 9.97 -4.85
N HIS A 85 -3.69 8.97 -5.43
CA HIS A 85 -3.84 8.59 -6.83
C HIS A 85 -4.18 7.12 -6.98
N ILE A 86 -5.09 6.84 -7.93
CA ILE A 86 -5.43 5.49 -8.34
C ILE A 86 -4.63 5.15 -9.60
N LEU A 87 -3.91 4.03 -9.56
CA LEU A 87 -3.10 3.53 -10.66
C LEU A 87 -3.81 2.32 -11.29
N PRO A 88 -4.55 2.49 -12.39
CA PRO A 88 -5.29 1.39 -12.98
C PRO A 88 -4.35 0.43 -13.71
N TRP A 89 -4.50 -0.87 -13.45
CA TRP A 89 -3.91 -1.88 -14.33
C TRP A 89 -4.76 -1.99 -15.59
N LEU A 90 -4.26 -1.43 -16.68
CA LEU A 90 -4.91 -1.47 -18.00
C LEU A 90 -4.52 -2.73 -18.79
N GLY A 91 -5.30 -3.04 -19.83
CA GLY A 91 -5.10 -4.19 -20.71
C GLY A 91 -5.68 -5.50 -20.18
N ASP A 92 -5.59 -6.53 -21.03
CA ASP A 92 -6.16 -7.86 -20.78
C ASP A 92 -5.58 -8.51 -19.52
N LYS A 93 -6.44 -9.23 -18.81
CA LYS A 93 -6.05 -9.96 -17.60
C LYS A 93 -5.61 -11.37 -17.97
N PRO A 94 -4.48 -11.84 -17.42
CA PRO A 94 -3.96 -13.15 -17.76
C PRO A 94 -4.90 -14.24 -17.23
N VAL A 95 -5.07 -15.29 -18.02
CA VAL A 95 -5.94 -16.43 -17.68
C VAL A 95 -5.27 -17.35 -16.65
N SER A 96 -3.93 -17.37 -16.62
CA SER A 96 -3.10 -18.12 -15.67
C SER A 96 -2.15 -17.21 -14.90
N ASP A 97 -1.68 -17.66 -13.74
CA ASP A 97 -0.77 -16.90 -12.86
C ASP A 97 -1.25 -15.46 -12.55
N ILE A 98 -2.54 -15.30 -12.29
CA ILE A 98 -3.13 -13.99 -12.03
C ILE A 98 -2.46 -13.27 -10.85
N GLN A 99 -1.99 -14.03 -9.86
CA GLN A 99 -1.34 -13.50 -8.66
C GLN A 99 0.06 -12.95 -8.97
N GLY A 100 0.92 -13.74 -9.63
CA GLY A 100 2.26 -13.29 -10.00
C GLY A 100 2.20 -12.08 -10.93
N ARG A 101 1.24 -12.07 -11.86
CA ARG A 101 1.02 -10.98 -12.80
C ARG A 101 0.43 -9.73 -12.16
N ALA A 102 -0.53 -9.87 -11.25
CA ALA A 102 -1.04 -8.74 -10.46
C ALA A 102 0.07 -8.13 -9.61
N ARG A 103 0.88 -8.97 -8.94
CA ARG A 103 2.06 -8.53 -8.18
C ARG A 103 3.01 -7.74 -9.08
N ALA A 104 3.40 -8.29 -10.23
CA ALA A 104 4.30 -7.60 -11.16
C ALA A 104 3.72 -6.26 -11.65
N ALA A 105 2.43 -6.23 -12.00
CA ALA A 105 1.74 -5.01 -12.39
C ALA A 105 1.73 -3.96 -11.27
N ARG A 106 1.51 -4.38 -10.02
CA ARG A 106 1.53 -3.51 -8.85
C ARG A 106 2.87 -2.80 -8.70
N TYR A 107 3.96 -3.56 -8.67
CA TYR A 107 5.31 -2.98 -8.54
C TYR A 107 5.62 -2.07 -9.74
N GLY A 108 5.34 -2.52 -10.96
CA GLY A 108 5.60 -1.72 -12.16
C GLY A 108 4.85 -0.38 -12.19
N LEU A 109 3.56 -0.37 -11.81
CA LEU A 109 2.76 0.86 -11.75
C LEU A 109 3.25 1.82 -10.66
N LEU A 110 3.56 1.30 -9.47
CA LEU A 110 4.07 2.11 -8.36
C LEU A 110 5.43 2.74 -8.70
N GLU A 111 6.36 1.94 -9.24
CA GLU A 111 7.68 2.40 -9.66
C GLU A 111 7.58 3.42 -10.79
N GLN A 112 6.71 3.17 -11.79
CA GLN A 112 6.47 4.11 -12.87
C GLN A 112 5.98 5.47 -12.35
N TYR A 113 5.00 5.47 -11.43
CA TYR A 113 4.52 6.72 -10.82
C TYR A 113 5.64 7.44 -10.08
N CYS A 114 6.39 6.73 -9.23
CA CYS A 114 7.47 7.32 -8.44
C CYS A 114 8.53 7.97 -9.36
N ARG A 115 8.91 7.28 -10.44
CA ARG A 115 9.85 7.80 -11.44
C ARG A 115 9.33 9.06 -12.15
N GLN A 116 8.06 9.04 -12.57
CA GLN A 116 7.44 10.20 -13.24
C GLN A 116 7.30 11.41 -12.31
N ALA A 117 7.00 11.18 -11.03
CA ALA A 117 6.83 12.22 -10.03
C ALA A 117 8.15 12.70 -9.39
N GLY A 118 9.28 12.04 -9.71
CA GLY A 118 10.58 12.30 -9.08
C GLY A 118 10.59 12.01 -7.57
N ILE A 119 9.94 10.92 -7.16
CA ILE A 119 9.84 10.46 -5.77
C ILE A 119 10.83 9.31 -5.59
N LEU A 120 11.79 9.46 -4.68
CA LEU A 120 12.83 8.46 -4.45
C LEU A 120 12.40 7.33 -3.51
N HIS A 121 11.39 7.59 -2.69
CA HIS A 121 11.02 6.75 -1.56
C HIS A 121 9.61 6.20 -1.73
N LEU A 122 9.49 4.88 -1.89
CA LEU A 122 8.21 4.17 -1.91
C LEU A 122 8.08 3.29 -0.67
N LEU A 123 7.17 3.63 0.21
CA LEU A 123 6.79 2.80 1.35
C LEU A 123 5.70 1.81 0.95
N LEU A 124 5.99 0.52 1.09
CA LEU A 124 4.99 -0.52 0.91
C LEU A 124 4.35 -0.78 2.28
N ALA A 125 3.17 -0.20 2.50
CA ALA A 125 2.39 -0.37 3.73
C ALA A 125 1.72 -1.76 3.84
N HIS A 126 2.23 -2.76 3.13
CA HIS A 126 1.72 -4.13 3.10
C HIS A 126 2.87 -5.12 2.96
N HIS A 127 3.07 -5.95 3.97
CA HIS A 127 3.88 -7.15 3.82
C HIS A 127 3.15 -8.44 4.19
N ARG A 128 2.01 -8.36 4.90
CA ARG A 128 1.22 -9.54 5.29
C ARG A 128 0.04 -9.87 4.36
N ASP A 129 -0.38 -8.92 3.54
CA ASP A 129 -1.65 -8.98 2.79
C ASP A 129 -1.52 -9.18 1.27
N ASP A 130 -0.34 -9.58 0.77
CA ASP A 130 -0.29 -10.26 -0.53
C ASP A 130 -1.24 -11.51 -0.55
N GLN A 131 -1.65 -11.99 0.63
CA GLN A 131 -2.66 -13.02 0.83
C GLN A 131 -4.11 -12.50 0.96
N ALA A 132 -4.36 -11.21 1.25
CA ALA A 132 -5.72 -10.68 1.35
C ALA A 132 -6.33 -10.42 -0.05
N GLU A 133 -5.49 -10.03 -1.01
CA GLU A 133 -5.90 -9.99 -2.43
C GLU A 133 -6.14 -11.42 -2.97
N THR A 134 -5.34 -12.38 -2.50
CA THR A 134 -5.57 -13.83 -2.67
C THR A 134 -6.90 -14.27 -2.04
N PHE A 135 -7.29 -13.72 -0.87
CA PHE A 135 -8.56 -14.01 -0.19
C PHE A 135 -9.76 -13.46 -0.96
N LEU A 136 -9.69 -12.23 -1.47
CA LEU A 136 -10.76 -11.62 -2.27
C LEU A 136 -10.92 -12.29 -3.65
N LEU A 137 -9.83 -12.74 -4.27
CA LEU A 137 -9.85 -13.54 -5.51
C LEU A 137 -10.38 -14.97 -5.29
N ARG A 138 -10.23 -15.53 -4.09
CA ARG A 138 -10.86 -16.79 -3.67
C ARG A 138 -12.34 -16.60 -3.33
N LEU A 139 -12.71 -15.51 -2.67
CA LEU A 139 -14.09 -15.12 -2.35
C LEU A 139 -14.95 -14.90 -3.60
N ALA A 140 -14.39 -14.26 -4.63
CA ALA A 140 -15.06 -14.06 -5.92
C ALA A 140 -15.36 -15.38 -6.67
N ARG A 141 -14.78 -16.51 -6.24
CA ARG A 141 -15.05 -17.87 -6.76
C ARG A 141 -15.97 -18.72 -5.87
N GLY A 142 -16.56 -18.15 -4.80
CA GLY A 142 -17.71 -18.75 -4.11
C GLY A 142 -17.47 -19.26 -2.69
N SER A 143 -17.25 -18.37 -1.72
CA SER A 143 -17.48 -18.72 -0.31
C SER A 143 -18.07 -17.54 0.46
N GLY A 144 -19.25 -17.76 1.03
CA GLY A 144 -19.99 -16.79 1.83
C GLY A 144 -19.29 -16.44 3.16
N VAL A 145 -19.99 -15.60 3.91
CA VAL A 145 -19.60 -14.85 5.11
C VAL A 145 -19.07 -15.64 6.33
N ASP A 146 -18.87 -16.96 6.24
CA ASP A 146 -18.45 -17.79 7.38
C ASP A 146 -16.94 -18.14 7.41
N GLY A 147 -16.14 -17.66 6.46
CA GLY A 147 -14.67 -17.88 6.44
C GLY A 147 -13.86 -16.99 7.41
N LEU A 148 -14.54 -16.20 8.25
CA LEU A 148 -13.97 -15.08 9.00
C LEU A 148 -13.17 -15.44 10.27
N LEU A 149 -13.05 -16.72 10.65
CA LEU A 149 -12.43 -17.10 11.93
C LEU A 149 -11.62 -18.41 11.84
N ALA A 150 -10.35 -18.36 11.41
CA ALA A 150 -9.35 -19.34 11.84
C ALA A 150 -7.88 -18.95 11.55
N HIS A 151 -7.11 -18.74 12.63
CA HIS A 151 -5.72 -19.15 12.93
C HIS A 151 -4.63 -18.96 11.84
N GLY A 152 -3.44 -18.40 12.10
CA GLY A 152 -2.59 -18.44 13.29
C GLY A 152 -1.20 -18.96 12.86
N GLY A 153 -0.16 -18.14 12.92
CA GLY A 153 1.20 -18.53 12.54
C GLY A 153 2.23 -17.45 12.84
N HIS A 154 3.16 -17.77 13.73
CA HIS A 154 4.22 -16.90 14.26
C HIS A 154 5.41 -16.85 13.28
N LEU A 155 6.03 -15.68 13.10
CA LEU A 155 7.50 -15.43 13.03
C LEU A 155 7.80 -13.99 12.57
N HIS A 156 8.70 -13.32 13.29
CA HIS A 156 9.14 -11.93 13.09
C HIS A 156 9.80 -11.66 11.72
N LYS A 157 9.48 -10.51 11.13
CA LYS A 157 10.37 -9.52 10.45
C LYS A 157 9.53 -8.28 10.06
N HIS A 158 10.13 -7.10 10.09
CA HIS A 158 9.53 -5.77 10.19
C HIS A 158 8.32 -5.46 9.26
N PRO A 159 7.33 -4.65 9.70
CA PRO A 159 6.06 -4.43 8.99
C PRO A 159 6.13 -3.55 7.73
N PHE A 160 7.29 -2.97 7.42
CA PHE A 160 7.45 -1.99 6.35
C PHE A 160 8.67 -2.30 5.48
N SER A 161 8.55 -2.06 4.18
CA SER A 161 9.66 -2.04 3.23
C SER A 161 9.70 -0.68 2.54
N LEU A 162 10.89 -0.06 2.51
CA LEU A 162 11.17 1.11 1.70
C LEU A 162 11.89 0.66 0.44
N VAL A 163 11.27 0.87 -0.71
CA VAL A 163 11.93 0.67 -2.00
C VAL A 163 12.46 2.03 -2.45
N CYS A 164 13.78 2.12 -2.61
CA CYS A 164 14.39 3.27 -3.27
C CYS A 164 14.11 3.11 -4.78
N ALA A 165 13.19 3.91 -5.30
CA ALA A 165 12.95 4.01 -6.74
C ALA A 165 14.13 4.78 -7.35
N ARG A 166 15.29 4.12 -7.51
CA ARG A 166 16.45 4.73 -8.17
C ARG A 166 16.13 4.93 -9.64
N CYS A 167 16.38 6.15 -10.12
CA CYS A 167 16.36 6.53 -11.53
C CYS A 167 17.34 5.69 -12.36
#